data_AF-A0A645IQM4-F1
#
_entry.id   AF-A0A645IQM4-F1
#
_cell.length_a   1.000
_cell.length_b   1.000
_cell.length_c   1.000
_cell.angle_alpha   90.00
_cell.angle_beta   90.00
_cell.angle_gamma   90.00
#
_symmetry.space_group_name_H-M   'P 1'
#
loop_
_entity.id
_entity.type
_entity.pdbx_description
1 polymer ?
#
loop_
_entity_poly.entity_id
_entity_poly.type
_entity_poly.pdbx_seq_one_letter_code
_entity_poly.pdbx_strand_id
1 'polypeptide(L)'
;MARYTYCIFEETKSCNDCGKCDICDLNPNKICNNCGKCLEKDGFDMRSVTIDGIAQEEEDITDFDMPDSTEDSFVGDDDYDSTDNTEKIELIDDIEGLRDLLEDEEKASQYISEEYPGLIRLRKRN
;
A
#
# COMPACT_ATOMS: atom_id res chain seq x y z
N MET A 1 -17.88 -18.00 -0.05
CA MET A 1 -18.07 -16.56 -0.36
C MET A 1 -17.14 -16.23 -1.50
N ALA A 2 -17.59 -15.43 -2.48
CA ALA A 2 -16.74 -15.05 -3.60
C ALA A 2 -15.60 -14.13 -3.13
N ARG A 3 -14.43 -14.23 -3.76
CA ARG A 3 -13.25 -13.42 -3.39
C ARG A 3 -13.44 -11.92 -3.60
N TYR A 4 -14.23 -11.54 -4.59
CA TYR A 4 -14.54 -10.16 -4.95
C TYR A 4 -16.05 -10.01 -5.20
N THR A 5 -16.59 -8.81 -5.08
CA THR A 5 -18.00 -8.53 -5.41
C THR A 5 -18.24 -8.62 -6.92
N TYR A 6 -17.35 -8.03 -7.73
CA TYR A 6 -17.40 -8.01 -9.19
C TYR A 6 -16.14 -8.62 -9.83
N CYS A 7 -16.23 -9.00 -11.10
CA CYS A 7 -15.13 -9.59 -11.86
C CYS A 7 -14.12 -8.52 -12.28
N ILE A 8 -12.84 -8.75 -12.00
CA ILE A 8 -11.72 -7.82 -12.32
C ILE A 8 -11.65 -7.50 -13.82
N PHE A 9 -12.01 -8.44 -14.69
CA PHE A 9 -12.01 -8.23 -16.15
C PHE A 9 -13.33 -7.65 -16.70
N GLU A 10 -14.43 -7.76 -15.96
CA GLU A 10 -15.78 -7.44 -16.43
C GLU A 10 -16.61 -6.88 -15.27
N GLU A 11 -16.62 -5.56 -15.09
CA GLU A 11 -17.24 -4.89 -13.93
C GLU A 11 -18.75 -5.17 -13.80
N THR A 12 -19.45 -5.40 -14.91
CA THR A 12 -20.89 -5.70 -14.92
C THR A 12 -21.24 -7.12 -14.45
N LYS A 13 -20.23 -7.94 -14.13
CA LYS A 13 -20.39 -9.35 -13.80
C LYS A 13 -19.96 -9.63 -12.37
N SER A 14 -20.84 -10.27 -11.61
CA SER A 14 -20.51 -10.81 -10.29
C SER A 14 -19.35 -11.81 -10.37
N CYS A 15 -18.40 -11.74 -9.44
CA CYS A 15 -17.34 -12.72 -9.37
C CYS A 15 -17.91 -14.12 -9.09
N ASN A 16 -17.39 -15.12 -9.80
CA ASN A 16 -17.77 -16.52 -9.66
C ASN A 16 -16.56 -17.43 -9.33
N ASP A 17 -15.48 -16.83 -8.80
CA ASP A 17 -14.23 -17.50 -8.44
C ASP A 17 -13.62 -18.38 -9.55
N CYS A 18 -13.75 -17.98 -10.81
CA CYS A 18 -13.21 -18.76 -11.94
C CYS A 18 -11.67 -18.84 -12.00
N GLY A 19 -10.94 -18.07 -11.18
CA GLY A 19 -9.48 -18.10 -11.08
C GLY A 19 -8.72 -17.55 -12.29
N LYS A 20 -9.41 -17.04 -13.33
CA LYS A 20 -8.75 -16.52 -14.54
C LYS A 20 -7.89 -15.29 -14.27
N CYS A 21 -8.29 -14.45 -13.31
CA CYS A 21 -7.53 -13.28 -12.88
C CYS A 21 -6.22 -13.62 -12.17
N ASP A 22 -6.05 -14.88 -11.75
CA ASP A 22 -4.85 -15.34 -11.06
C ASP A 22 -3.80 -15.89 -12.06
N ILE A 23 -4.10 -15.91 -13.36
CA ILE A 23 -3.20 -16.46 -14.40
C ILE A 23 -2.26 -15.37 -14.90
N CYS A 24 -1.00 -15.72 -15.13
CA CYS A 24 -0.01 -14.80 -15.67
C CYS A 24 -0.32 -14.41 -17.12
N ASP A 25 -0.38 -13.10 -17.39
CA ASP A 25 -0.63 -12.55 -18.73
C ASP A 25 0.38 -13.01 -19.80
N LEU A 26 1.63 -13.30 -19.38
CA LEU A 26 2.68 -13.77 -20.29
C LEU A 26 2.68 -15.29 -20.49
N ASN A 27 2.18 -16.05 -19.52
CA ASN A 27 2.21 -17.51 -19.56
C ASN A 27 0.93 -18.12 -18.97
N PRO A 28 0.02 -18.65 -19.82
CA PRO A 28 -1.27 -19.17 -19.38
C PRO A 28 -1.17 -20.42 -18.51
N ASN A 29 0.00 -21.07 -18.44
CA ASN A 29 0.24 -22.24 -17.57
C ASN A 29 0.78 -21.86 -16.18
N LYS A 30 0.99 -20.57 -15.91
CA LYS A 30 1.60 -20.07 -14.67
C LYS A 30 0.59 -19.24 -13.88
N ILE A 31 0.46 -19.52 -12.59
CA ILE A 31 -0.23 -18.62 -11.64
C ILE A 31 0.63 -17.38 -11.42
N CYS A 32 0.03 -16.20 -11.52
CA CYS A 32 0.69 -14.93 -11.29
C CYS A 32 1.28 -14.91 -9.88
N ASN A 33 2.57 -14.60 -9.81
CA ASN A 33 3.31 -14.45 -8.56
C ASN A 33 3.84 -13.01 -8.41
N ASN A 34 3.18 -12.06 -9.06
CA ASN A 34 3.49 -10.63 -9.04
C ASN A 34 4.94 -10.30 -9.40
N CYS A 35 5.57 -11.10 -10.28
CA CYS A 35 6.98 -10.91 -10.64
C CYS A 35 7.28 -9.69 -11.54
N GLY A 36 6.28 -8.90 -11.94
CA GLY A 36 6.48 -7.65 -12.70
C GLY A 36 6.87 -7.80 -14.18
N LYS A 37 7.33 -8.97 -14.63
CA LYS A 37 7.81 -9.20 -16.02
C LYS A 37 6.85 -8.79 -17.15
N CYS A 38 5.53 -8.79 -16.91
CA CYS A 38 4.55 -8.31 -17.90
C CYS A 38 4.57 -6.79 -18.10
N LEU A 39 5.18 -6.05 -17.18
CA LEU A 39 5.35 -4.60 -17.18
C LEU A 39 6.71 -4.15 -17.74
N GLU A 40 7.67 -5.07 -17.88
CA GLU A 40 8.96 -4.83 -18.53
C GLU A 40 8.76 -4.69 -20.05
N LYS A 41 8.41 -3.48 -20.52
CA LYS A 41 8.30 -3.15 -21.95
C LYS A 41 9.24 -1.99 -22.29
N ASP A 42 9.72 -2.00 -23.53
CA ASP A 42 10.52 -0.91 -24.13
C ASP A 42 11.84 -0.59 -23.41
N GLY A 43 12.46 -1.59 -22.78
CA GLY A 43 13.76 -1.45 -22.12
C GLY A 43 13.72 -0.85 -20.72
N PHE A 44 12.53 -0.68 -20.14
CA PHE A 44 12.33 -0.25 -18.76
C PHE A 44 11.99 -1.45 -17.86
N ASP A 45 12.53 -1.46 -16.64
CA ASP A 45 12.27 -2.52 -15.65
C ASP A 45 10.80 -2.54 -15.17
N MET A 46 10.11 -1.40 -15.19
CA MET A 46 8.67 -1.29 -14.94
C MET A 46 8.08 -0.14 -15.76
N ARG A 47 6.78 -0.24 -16.11
CA ARG A 47 6.04 0.89 -16.68
C ARG A 47 6.01 2.04 -15.68
N SER A 48 6.48 3.21 -16.09
CA SER A 48 6.37 4.45 -15.35
C SER A 48 5.34 5.37 -16.00
N VAL A 49 4.70 6.20 -15.19
CA VAL A 49 3.94 7.36 -15.67
C VAL A 49 4.87 8.56 -15.54
N THR A 50 5.26 9.16 -16.65
CA THR A 50 6.06 10.39 -16.65
C THR A 50 5.15 11.59 -16.41
N ILE A 51 5.52 12.44 -15.46
CA ILE A 51 4.85 13.72 -15.23
C ILE A 51 5.48 14.73 -16.19
N ASP A 52 4.73 15.18 -17.20
CA ASP A 52 5.20 16.14 -18.20
C ASP A 52 5.30 17.57 -17.64
N GLY A 53 4.57 17.86 -16.57
CA GLY A 53 4.59 19.14 -15.87
C GLY A 53 3.69 19.12 -14.64
N ILE A 54 3.96 20.01 -13.69
CA ILE A 54 3.09 20.26 -12.53
C ILE A 54 2.36 21.56 -12.83
N ALA A 55 1.03 21.49 -12.96
CA ALA A 55 0.22 22.70 -13.12
C ALA A 55 0.28 23.51 -11.81
N GLN A 56 0.63 24.79 -11.92
CA GLN A 56 0.62 25.75 -10.82
C GLN A 56 -0.41 26.82 -11.14
N GLU A 57 -1.69 26.48 -11.05
CA GLU A 57 -2.79 27.43 -11.14
C GLU A 57 -3.67 27.21 -9.91
N GLU A 58 -3.83 28.25 -9.08
CA GLU A 58 -4.83 28.34 -8.01
C GLU A 58 -6.24 28.52 -8.61
N GLU A 59 -6.55 27.79 -9.67
CA GLU A 59 -7.87 27.78 -10.26
C GLU A 59 -8.56 26.51 -9.77
N ASP A 60 -9.65 26.72 -9.04
CA ASP A 60 -10.50 25.69 -8.45
C ASP A 60 -10.65 24.52 -9.42
N ILE A 61 -10.31 23.33 -8.93
CA ILE A 61 -10.47 22.06 -9.63
C ILE A 61 -11.98 21.79 -9.77
N THR A 62 -12.67 22.56 -10.62
CA THR A 62 -14.07 22.34 -10.96
C THR A 62 -14.12 21.54 -12.25
N ASP A 63 -14.78 20.39 -12.17
CA ASP A 63 -15.29 19.61 -13.31
C ASP A 63 -14.33 18.61 -13.96
N PHE A 64 -13.67 17.77 -13.14
CA PHE A 64 -13.51 16.38 -13.54
C PHE A 64 -14.69 15.60 -12.92
N ASP A 65 -15.62 15.11 -13.74
CA ASP A 65 -16.69 14.18 -13.33
C ASP A 65 -16.04 12.90 -12.78
N MET A 66 -15.62 12.95 -11.53
CA MET A 66 -15.26 11.79 -10.74
C MET A 66 -16.57 11.04 -10.49
N PRO A 67 -16.75 9.81 -11.00
CA PRO A 67 -17.91 9.03 -10.64
C PRO A 67 -17.90 8.87 -9.12
N ASP A 68 -18.95 9.38 -8.48
CA ASP A 68 -19.28 9.23 -7.07
C ASP A 68 -19.13 7.77 -6.65
N SER A 69 -17.90 7.45 -6.23
CA SER A 69 -17.54 6.24 -5.52
C SER A 69 -17.11 6.73 -4.15
N THR A 70 -18.13 7.17 -3.42
CA THR A 70 -18.18 7.06 -1.97
C THR A 70 -17.47 5.76 -1.56
N GLU A 71 -16.45 5.90 -0.71
CA GLU A 71 -15.59 4.85 -0.11
C GLU A 71 -14.16 4.68 -0.65
N ASP A 72 -13.48 5.75 -1.09
CA ASP A 72 -12.01 5.79 -0.94
C ASP A 72 -11.63 6.98 -0.06
N SER A 73 -11.27 6.67 1.19
CA SER A 73 -10.82 7.66 2.17
C SER A 73 -9.39 8.05 1.82
N PHE A 74 -9.27 8.95 0.85
CA PHE A 74 -8.06 9.75 0.67
C PHE A 74 -7.87 10.55 1.96
N VAL A 75 -7.01 10.07 2.86
CA VAL A 75 -6.56 10.84 4.03
C VAL A 75 -5.63 11.91 3.49
N GLY A 76 -6.24 12.99 3.02
CA GLY A 76 -5.57 14.27 2.84
C GLY A 76 -5.07 14.72 4.20
N ASP A 77 -3.77 15.01 4.23
CA ASP A 77 -3.09 15.83 5.22
C ASP A 77 -3.97 17.06 5.55
N ASP A 78 -4.09 17.41 6.83
CA ASP A 78 -4.83 18.57 7.40
C ASP A 78 -6.23 18.36 8.06
N ASP A 79 -6.54 17.20 8.65
CA ASP A 79 -7.54 17.15 9.74
C ASP A 79 -7.11 16.21 10.87
N TYR A 80 -6.57 16.81 11.94
CA TYR A 80 -6.25 16.13 13.19
C TYR A 80 -7.58 15.82 13.90
N ASP A 81 -8.20 14.71 13.50
CA ASP A 81 -9.40 14.17 14.13
C ASP A 81 -9.14 14.00 15.62
N SER A 82 -9.87 14.78 16.41
CA SER A 82 -9.82 14.84 17.87
C SER A 82 -10.53 13.65 18.52
N THR A 83 -10.36 12.44 17.95
CA THR A 83 -10.66 11.21 18.67
C THR A 83 -9.51 10.91 19.63
N ASP A 84 -9.83 11.14 20.90
CA ASP A 84 -9.06 11.02 22.15
C ASP A 84 -8.32 9.66 22.33
N ASN A 85 -7.35 9.38 21.46
CA ASN A 85 -6.26 8.41 21.61
C ASN A 85 -5.08 8.73 20.66
N THR A 86 -4.80 10.02 20.46
CA THR A 86 -3.56 10.54 19.84
C THR A 86 -2.33 10.39 20.73
N GLU A 87 -2.34 9.44 21.66
CA GLU A 87 -1.39 9.41 22.77
C GLU A 87 -0.01 8.89 22.32
N LYS A 88 0.88 9.85 22.07
CA LYS A 88 2.35 9.75 22.08
C LYS A 88 2.94 8.95 20.93
N ILE A 89 2.92 9.57 19.76
CA ILE A 89 3.85 9.25 18.68
C ILE A 89 5.08 10.15 18.85
N GLU A 90 6.25 9.56 19.08
CA GLU A 90 7.54 10.25 19.17
C GLU A 90 8.47 9.68 18.09
N LEU A 91 9.41 10.49 17.61
CA LEU A 91 10.40 9.98 16.65
C LEU A 91 11.33 9.00 17.35
N ILE A 92 11.76 7.98 16.63
CA ILE A 92 12.70 6.99 17.16
C ILE A 92 14.04 7.61 17.59
N ASP A 93 14.48 8.66 16.88
CA ASP A 93 15.71 9.39 17.20
C ASP A 93 15.57 10.23 18.49
N ASP A 94 14.34 10.55 18.90
CA ASP A 94 14.07 11.32 20.13
C ASP A 94 14.03 10.42 21.38
N ILE A 95 13.96 9.09 21.20
CA ILE A 95 13.97 8.12 22.30
C ILE A 95 15.36 7.47 22.40
N GLU A 96 16.08 7.79 23.48
CA GLU A 96 17.42 7.24 23.73
C GLU A 96 17.46 5.70 23.67
N GLY A 97 18.36 5.17 22.83
CA GLY A 97 18.61 3.74 22.70
C GLY A 97 17.59 2.96 21.86
N LEU A 98 16.51 3.59 21.40
CA LEU A 98 15.50 2.90 20.57
C LEU A 98 16.04 2.57 19.17
N ARG A 99 16.86 3.45 18.59
CA ARG A 99 17.58 3.20 17.35
C ARG A 99 18.60 2.07 17.50
N ASP A 100 19.37 2.06 18.58
CA ASP A 100 20.35 1.01 18.86
C ASP A 100 19.68 -0.36 19.02
N LEU A 101 18.45 -0.42 19.54
CA LEU A 101 17.67 -1.66 19.63
C LEU A 101 17.30 -2.23 18.26
N LEU A 102 17.13 -1.39 17.23
CA LEU A 102 16.87 -1.83 15.86
C LEU A 102 18.16 -2.24 15.12
N GLU A 103 19.25 -1.54 15.35
CA GLU A 103 20.52 -1.75 14.63
C GLU A 103 21.36 -2.91 15.21
N ASP A 104 21.19 -3.23 16.50
CA ASP A 104 21.89 -4.33 17.17
C ASP A 104 21.13 -5.67 17.00
N GLU A 105 21.70 -6.57 16.21
CA GLU A 105 21.10 -7.87 15.86
C GLU A 105 20.80 -8.75 17.09
N GLU A 106 21.65 -8.71 18.12
CA GLU A 106 21.44 -9.50 19.35
C GLU A 106 20.23 -8.97 20.12
N LYS A 107 20.13 -7.64 20.29
CA LYS A 107 19.01 -7.01 21.01
C LYS A 107 17.71 -7.07 20.22
N ALA A 108 17.76 -6.90 18.90
CA ALA A 108 16.59 -7.02 18.03
C ALA A 108 15.96 -8.41 18.14
N SER A 109 16.77 -9.48 18.08
CA SER A 109 16.25 -10.85 18.21
C SER A 109 15.57 -11.12 19.57
N GLN A 110 16.02 -10.43 20.62
CA GLN A 110 15.55 -10.61 21.99
C GLN A 110 14.29 -9.79 22.30
N TYR A 111 14.26 -8.53 21.89
CA TYR A 111 13.24 -7.55 22.29
C TYR A 111 12.28 -7.19 21.18
N ILE A 112 12.52 -7.59 19.94
CA ILE A 112 11.81 -7.10 18.77
C ILE A 112 11.15 -8.24 17.97
N SER A 113 9.98 -7.97 17.40
CA SER A 113 9.31 -8.83 16.42
C SER A 113 8.71 -7.99 15.30
N GLU A 114 9.04 -8.31 14.05
CA GLU A 114 8.41 -7.72 12.87
C GLU A 114 7.11 -8.48 12.55
N GLU A 115 5.99 -7.76 12.53
CA GLU A 115 4.67 -8.34 12.24
C GLU A 115 4.29 -8.14 10.76
N TYR A 116 4.73 -7.01 10.18
CA TYR A 116 4.64 -6.68 8.75
C TYR A 116 5.90 -5.92 8.33
N PRO A 117 6.23 -5.87 7.02
CA PRO A 117 7.36 -5.08 6.52
C PRO A 117 7.33 -3.65 7.05
N GLY A 118 8.27 -3.31 7.93
CA GLY A 118 8.37 -1.98 8.57
C GLY A 118 7.48 -1.75 9.80
N LEU A 119 6.60 -2.69 10.18
CA LEU A 119 5.85 -2.64 11.45
C LEU A 119 6.50 -3.55 12.49
N ILE A 120 7.15 -2.91 13.45
CA ILE A 120 7.98 -3.55 14.44
C ILE A 120 7.33 -3.42 15.83
N ARG A 121 7.21 -4.53 16.56
CA ARG A 121 6.69 -4.56 17.93
C ARG A 121 7.73 -4.97 18.94
N LEU A 122 7.70 -4.31 20.10
CA LEU A 122 8.49 -4.69 21.25
C LEU A 122 7.84 -5.86 21.99
N ARG A 123 8.63 -6.89 22.27
CA ARG A 123 8.23 -8.04 23.07
C ARG A 123 8.15 -7.62 24.54
N LYS A 124 6.94 -7.63 25.10
CA LYS A 124 6.77 -7.47 26.54
C LYS A 124 7.26 -8.73 27.25
N ARG A 125 8.33 -8.63 28.05
CA ARG A 125 8.66 -9.65 29.04
C ARG A 125 7.70 -9.49 30.22
N ASN A 126 7.02 -10.57 30.58
CA ASN A 126 6.31 -10.66 31.86
C ASN A 126 7.31 -10.78 33.01
#